data_AF-A0A8S1TKN4-F1
#
_entry.id   AF-A0A8S1TKN4-F1
#
_cell.length_a   1.000
_cell.length_b   1.000
_cell.length_c   1.000
_cell.angle_alpha   90.00
_cell.angle_beta   90.00
_cell.angle_gamma   90.00
#
_symmetry.space_group_name_H-M   'P 1'
#
loop_
_entity.id
_entity.type
_entity.pdbx_description
1 polymer ?
#
loop_
_entity_poly.entity_id
_entity_poly.type
_entity_poly.pdbx_seq_one_letter_code
_entity_poly.pdbx_strand_id
1 'polypeptide(L)'
;MKKGNPYAIPFYEIANKGQIDYQNKSVCVTSTYCDDYKPKPNLHVGSEKKTLFPYTMGSFRSRLPEPDAPILTKNASQIEIGDRHFNVKRHFISTAHNVYGNFGKFGNVSNPGILAEKTKWHHHLQQL
;
A
#
# COMPACT_ATOMS: atom_id res chain seq x y z
N MET A 1 58.05 7.55 -0.88
CA MET A 1 58.53 7.17 -2.24
C MET A 1 59.35 5.89 -2.12
N LYS A 2 58.80 4.73 -2.53
CA LYS A 2 59.56 3.47 -2.64
C LYS A 2 60.10 3.38 -4.07
N LYS A 3 61.42 3.23 -4.20
CA LYS A 3 62.11 2.96 -5.47
C LYS A 3 61.71 1.56 -5.97
N GLY A 4 61.17 1.46 -7.17
CA GLY A 4 60.83 0.19 -7.82
C GLY A 4 60.60 0.42 -9.31
N ASN A 5 61.37 -0.28 -10.15
CA ASN A 5 61.48 -0.06 -11.60
C ASN A 5 60.14 -0.14 -12.35
N PRO A 6 59.92 0.66 -13.41
CA PRO A 6 58.74 0.51 -14.26
C PRO A 6 58.85 -0.75 -15.12
N TYR A 7 57.84 -1.61 -15.06
CA TYR A 7 57.66 -2.75 -15.97
C TYR A 7 56.40 -2.52 -16.81
N ALA A 8 56.49 -2.80 -18.10
CA ALA A 8 55.34 -2.71 -19.01
C ALA A 8 54.40 -3.91 -18.76
N ILE A 9 53.13 -3.60 -18.47
CA ILE A 9 52.06 -4.60 -18.37
C ILE A 9 51.48 -4.74 -19.79
N PRO A 10 51.62 -5.90 -20.45
CA PRO A 10 50.99 -6.10 -21.76
C PRO A 10 49.47 -6.03 -21.60
N PHE A 11 48.86 -5.16 -22.39
CA PHE A 11 47.41 -5.06 -22.52
C PHE A 11 46.97 -6.26 -23.38
N TYR A 12 46.64 -7.38 -22.75
CA TYR A 12 45.96 -8.46 -23.47
C TYR A 12 44.54 -7.97 -23.75
N GLU A 13 44.35 -7.28 -24.86
CA GLU A 13 43.02 -7.01 -25.39
C GLU A 13 42.35 -8.36 -25.59
N ILE A 14 41.29 -8.61 -24.80
CA ILE A 14 40.35 -9.68 -25.12
C ILE A 14 39.83 -9.34 -26.51
N ALA A 15 40.11 -10.22 -27.46
CA ALA A 15 39.78 -10.09 -28.87
C ALA A 15 38.38 -9.50 -29.07
N ASN A 16 38.34 -8.32 -29.70
CA ASN A 16 37.24 -7.75 -30.47
C ASN A 16 35.85 -7.88 -29.82
N LYS A 17 35.57 -7.09 -28.78
CA LYS A 17 34.21 -6.58 -28.61
C LYS A 17 34.07 -5.41 -29.59
N GLY A 18 33.34 -5.63 -30.68
CA GLY A 18 33.14 -4.59 -31.67
C GLY A 18 32.45 -3.37 -31.05
N GLN A 19 32.54 -2.20 -31.69
CA GLN A 19 31.85 -1.00 -31.23
C GLN A 19 30.32 -1.20 -31.09
N ILE A 20 29.78 -2.22 -31.78
CA ILE A 20 28.40 -2.69 -31.73
C ILE A 20 28.05 -3.37 -30.38
N ASP A 21 29.00 -4.04 -29.73
CA ASP A 21 28.79 -4.71 -28.43
C ASP A 21 28.69 -3.72 -27.26
N TYR A 22 29.24 -2.50 -27.44
CA TYR A 22 29.07 -1.40 -26.48
C TYR A 22 27.69 -0.74 -26.57
N GLN A 23 27.03 -0.80 -27.73
CA GLN A 23 25.75 -0.11 -27.98
C GLN A 23 24.52 -0.96 -27.61
N ASN A 24 24.67 -2.28 -27.43
CA ASN A 24 23.56 -3.22 -27.24
C ASN A 24 23.25 -3.60 -25.78
N LYS A 25 23.92 -3.00 -24.79
CA LYS A 25 23.41 -3.02 -23.42
C LYS A 25 22.61 -1.75 -23.23
N SER A 26 21.28 -1.86 -23.20
CA SER A 26 20.43 -0.72 -22.91
C SER A 26 20.93 -0.02 -21.64
N VAL A 27 21.54 1.15 -21.82
CA VAL A 27 22.12 1.97 -20.74
C VAL A 27 21.02 2.44 -19.77
N CYS A 28 19.76 2.32 -20.21
CA CYS A 28 18.56 2.64 -19.47
C CYS A 28 18.29 1.53 -18.45
N VAL A 29 18.58 1.81 -17.17
CA VAL A 29 18.19 0.98 -16.01
C VAL A 29 16.66 0.90 -15.89
N THR A 30 15.97 1.94 -16.37
CA THR A 30 14.51 2.07 -16.37
C THR A 30 14.01 2.36 -17.77
N SER A 31 12.83 1.85 -18.12
CA SER A 31 12.14 2.25 -19.36
C SER A 31 11.54 3.65 -19.22
N THR A 32 11.38 4.37 -20.33
CA THR A 32 10.72 5.69 -20.36
C THR A 32 9.32 5.63 -19.73
N TYR A 33 8.56 4.57 -20.04
CA TYR A 33 7.26 4.31 -19.43
C TYR A 33 7.34 4.17 -17.90
N CYS A 34 8.34 3.46 -17.39
CA CYS A 34 8.54 3.33 -15.94
C CYS A 34 8.81 4.70 -15.29
N ASP A 35 9.60 5.55 -15.94
CA ASP A 35 9.93 6.88 -15.42
C ASP A 35 8.76 7.88 -15.47
N ASP A 36 7.92 7.78 -16.49
CA ASP A 36 6.75 8.65 -16.67
C ASP A 36 5.62 8.30 -15.68
N TYR A 37 5.39 7.01 -15.45
CA TYR A 37 4.25 6.51 -14.66
C TYR A 37 4.60 6.05 -13.25
N LYS A 38 5.86 6.18 -12.80
CA LYS A 38 6.20 5.88 -11.41
C LYS A 38 5.48 6.81 -10.44
N PRO A 39 5.03 6.30 -9.28
CA PRO A 39 4.48 7.13 -8.22
C PRO A 39 5.53 8.17 -7.79
N LYS A 40 5.17 9.46 -7.89
CA LYS A 40 6.03 10.57 -7.47
C LYS A 40 5.76 10.87 -6.00
N PRO A 41 6.80 11.16 -5.19
CA PRO A 41 6.58 11.56 -3.81
C PRO A 41 5.79 12.88 -3.77
N ASN A 42 4.95 13.05 -2.74
CA ASN A 42 4.28 14.32 -2.48
C ASN A 42 5.34 15.36 -2.11
N LEU A 43 5.59 16.30 -3.03
CA LEU A 43 6.48 17.43 -2.83
C LEU A 43 5.64 18.65 -2.52
N HIS A 44 6.10 19.47 -1.59
CA HIS A 44 5.52 20.77 -1.21
C HIS A 44 6.64 21.78 -1.02
N VAL A 45 6.35 23.07 -0.83
CA VAL A 45 7.36 24.13 -0.71
C VAL A 45 8.42 23.85 0.38
N GLY A 46 8.01 23.26 1.50
CA GLY A 46 8.86 22.93 2.65
C GLY A 46 9.62 21.61 2.60
N SER A 47 9.50 20.78 1.54
CA SER A 47 10.21 19.49 1.50
C SER A 47 11.73 19.65 1.36
N GLU A 48 12.51 18.90 2.13
CA GLU A 48 14.00 18.99 2.12
C GLU A 48 14.60 18.54 0.79
N LYS A 49 14.05 17.48 0.20
CA LYS A 49 14.49 16.91 -1.07
C LYS A 49 13.52 17.31 -2.17
N LYS A 50 14.00 18.08 -3.15
CA LYS A 50 13.26 18.42 -4.38
C LYS A 50 13.74 17.56 -5.53
N THR A 51 12.84 17.28 -6.46
CA THR A 51 13.22 16.67 -7.73
C THR A 51 13.91 17.69 -8.64
N LEU A 52 14.84 17.23 -9.46
CA LEU A 52 15.60 18.05 -10.42
C LEU A 52 14.80 18.42 -11.68
N PHE A 53 13.48 18.27 -11.67
CA PHE A 53 12.65 18.62 -12.83
C PHE A 53 12.51 20.14 -12.97
N PRO A 54 12.33 20.63 -14.21
CA PRO A 54 12.01 22.04 -14.47
C PRO A 54 10.83 22.53 -13.62
N TYR A 55 10.89 23.79 -13.23
CA TYR A 55 9.81 24.41 -12.45
C TYR A 55 8.56 24.58 -13.32
N THR A 56 7.40 24.19 -12.79
CA THR A 56 6.10 24.46 -13.40
C THR A 56 5.17 25.06 -12.35
N MET A 57 4.42 26.11 -12.71
CA MET A 57 3.59 26.84 -11.74
C MET A 57 2.48 25.97 -11.13
N GLY A 58 1.93 25.03 -11.89
CA GLY A 58 0.89 24.09 -11.42
C GLY A 58 1.41 22.93 -10.57
N SER A 59 2.72 22.81 -10.39
CA SER A 59 3.36 21.71 -9.66
C SER A 59 2.96 21.67 -8.18
N PHE A 60 2.71 20.47 -7.64
CA PHE A 60 2.52 20.25 -6.20
C PHE A 60 3.68 20.79 -5.36
N ARG A 61 4.92 20.75 -5.89
CA ARG A 61 6.12 21.24 -5.19
C ARG A 61 6.06 22.73 -4.83
N SER A 62 5.21 23.50 -5.51
CA SER A 62 5.02 24.94 -5.32
C SER A 62 3.87 25.26 -4.36
N ARG A 63 3.12 24.24 -3.92
CA ARG A 63 1.99 24.39 -3.01
C ARG A 63 2.46 24.26 -1.56
N LEU A 64 1.63 24.78 -0.66
CA LEU A 64 1.76 24.53 0.77
C LEU A 64 1.53 23.03 1.06
N PRO A 65 2.16 22.48 2.10
CA PRO A 65 1.89 21.11 2.52
C PRO A 65 0.41 20.95 2.88
N GLU A 66 -0.23 19.96 2.28
CA GLU A 66 -1.56 19.54 2.69
C GLU A 66 -1.45 18.68 3.95
N PRO A 67 -2.38 18.81 4.92
CA PRO A 67 -2.36 17.98 6.10
C PRO A 67 -2.59 16.51 5.73
N ASP A 68 -1.77 15.62 6.28
CA ASP A 68 -1.95 14.19 6.09
C ASP A 68 -3.31 13.73 6.64
N ALA A 69 -3.89 12.72 5.99
CA ALA A 69 -5.09 12.09 6.50
C ALA A 69 -4.83 11.57 7.94
N PRO A 70 -5.78 11.75 8.87
CA PRO A 70 -5.60 11.27 10.23
C PRO A 70 -5.36 9.76 10.21
N ILE A 71 -4.35 9.31 10.96
CA ILE A 71 -4.08 7.89 11.13
C ILE A 71 -5.30 7.28 11.81
N LEU A 72 -6.06 6.47 11.07
CA LEU A 72 -7.13 5.69 11.65
C LEU A 72 -6.49 4.71 12.63
N THR A 73 -6.76 4.89 13.92
CA THR A 73 -6.37 3.91 14.92
C THR A 73 -7.01 2.58 14.52
N LYS A 74 -6.21 1.53 14.40
CA LYS A 74 -6.77 0.18 14.23
C LYS A 74 -7.71 -0.05 15.41
N ASN A 75 -8.97 -0.34 15.11
CA ASN A 75 -9.90 -0.92 16.08
C ASN A 75 -9.40 -2.34 16.39
N ALA A 76 -8.35 -2.45 17.20
CA ALA A 76 -7.84 -3.72 17.67
C ALA A 76 -8.73 -4.14 18.84
N SER A 77 -9.68 -5.04 18.59
CA SER A 77 -10.36 -5.73 19.68
C SER A 77 -9.35 -6.63 20.38
N GLN A 78 -8.90 -6.24 21.56
CA GLN A 78 -8.10 -7.10 22.43
C GLN A 78 -9.03 -8.17 23.00
N ILE A 79 -8.86 -9.42 22.56
CA ILE A 79 -9.53 -10.57 23.17
C ILE A 79 -8.61 -11.08 24.27
N GLU A 80 -8.96 -10.82 25.53
CA GLU A 80 -8.28 -11.42 26.67
C GLU A 80 -8.76 -12.87 26.82
N ILE A 81 -7.89 -13.82 26.49
CA ILE A 81 -8.16 -15.24 26.72
C ILE A 81 -7.85 -15.49 28.20
N GLY A 82 -8.90 -15.71 29.00
CA GLY A 82 -8.78 -16.03 30.43
C GLY A 82 -8.08 -17.37 30.70
N ASP A 83 -7.84 -17.66 31.98
CA ASP A 83 -7.13 -18.86 32.43
C ASP A 83 -7.85 -20.16 32.02
N ARG A 84 -7.08 -21.20 31.65
CA ARG A 84 -7.61 -22.49 31.12
C ARG A 84 -8.49 -23.25 32.12
N HIS A 85 -8.47 -22.86 33.39
CA HIS A 85 -9.21 -23.50 34.48
C HIS A 85 -10.47 -22.75 34.91
N PHE A 86 -10.83 -21.66 34.24
CA PHE A 86 -12.01 -20.88 34.59
C PHE A 86 -13.26 -21.41 33.88
N ASN A 87 -14.07 -22.19 34.60
CA ASN A 87 -15.31 -22.82 34.10
C ASN A 87 -16.47 -21.81 34.02
N VAL A 88 -16.24 -20.66 33.39
CA VAL A 88 -17.28 -19.65 33.13
C VAL A 88 -17.82 -19.90 31.74
N LYS A 89 -19.08 -20.33 31.65
CA LYS A 89 -19.79 -20.65 30.39
C LYS A 89 -19.90 -19.49 29.40
N ARG A 90 -19.46 -18.28 29.77
CA ARG A 90 -19.59 -17.05 28.98
C ARG A 90 -18.24 -16.32 28.92
N HIS A 91 -17.39 -16.75 27.99
CA HIS A 91 -16.01 -16.25 27.81
C HIS A 91 -15.91 -14.86 27.18
N PHE A 92 -17.00 -14.33 26.62
CA PHE A 92 -17.02 -13.03 25.97
C PHE A 92 -18.11 -12.15 26.58
N ILE A 93 -17.69 -11.04 27.19
CA ILE A 93 -18.59 -9.94 27.57
C ILE A 93 -18.47 -8.90 26.46
N SER A 94 -19.22 -9.08 25.38
CA SER A 94 -19.39 -8.05 24.35
C SER A 94 -20.59 -7.17 24.70
N THR A 95 -20.46 -5.86 24.45
CA THR A 95 -21.62 -4.95 24.34
C THR A 95 -22.41 -5.23 23.06
N ALA A 96 -21.81 -5.91 22.08
CA ALA A 96 -22.50 -6.43 20.92
C ALA A 96 -23.37 -7.61 21.34
N HIS A 97 -24.69 -7.47 21.19
CA HIS A 97 -25.60 -8.61 21.30
C HIS A 97 -25.33 -9.54 20.12
N ASN A 98 -24.85 -10.75 20.40
CA ASN A 98 -24.72 -11.78 19.39
C ASN A 98 -26.12 -12.35 19.11
N VAL A 99 -26.96 -11.54 18.45
CA VAL A 99 -28.21 -12.02 17.89
C VAL A 99 -27.78 -12.92 16.74
N TYR A 100 -27.77 -14.24 16.99
CA TYR A 100 -27.71 -15.26 15.95
C TYR A 100 -29.03 -15.21 15.15
N GLY A 101 -29.28 -14.07 14.51
CA GLY A 101 -30.28 -13.95 13.47
C GLY A 101 -29.77 -14.77 12.31
N ASN A 102 -30.65 -15.56 11.70
CA ASN A 102 -30.44 -16.25 10.43
C ASN A 102 -30.19 -15.24 9.28
N PHE A 103 -29.20 -14.37 9.41
CA PHE A 103 -28.80 -13.39 8.42
C PHE A 103 -28.40 -14.16 7.15
N GLY A 104 -29.23 -14.01 6.11
CA GLY A 104 -29.02 -14.68 4.83
C GLY A 104 -29.97 -15.83 4.50
N LYS A 105 -30.96 -16.18 5.35
CA LYS A 105 -32.05 -17.10 4.93
C LYS A 105 -33.20 -16.42 4.20
N PHE A 106 -33.00 -15.21 3.69
CA PHE A 106 -33.93 -14.69 2.69
C PHE A 106 -33.70 -15.50 1.43
N GLY A 107 -34.71 -16.28 1.00
CA GLY A 107 -34.65 -16.91 -0.31
C GLY A 107 -34.28 -15.88 -1.38
N ASN A 108 -33.50 -16.29 -2.38
CA ASN A 108 -33.00 -15.39 -3.42
C ASN A 108 -34.17 -14.68 -4.12
N VAL A 109 -34.38 -13.41 -3.78
CA VAL A 109 -35.41 -12.56 -4.39
C VAL A 109 -34.73 -11.32 -4.93
N SER A 110 -34.90 -11.05 -6.23
CA SER A 110 -34.36 -9.88 -6.91
C SER A 110 -35.31 -8.67 -6.87
N ASN A 111 -36.56 -8.86 -6.44
CA ASN A 111 -37.54 -7.78 -6.35
C ASN A 111 -37.26 -6.88 -5.13
N PRO A 112 -36.98 -5.58 -5.33
CA PRO A 112 -36.59 -4.66 -4.27
C PRO A 112 -37.72 -4.38 -3.26
N GLY A 113 -38.99 -4.44 -3.68
CA GLY A 113 -40.14 -4.22 -2.79
C GLY A 113 -40.26 -5.34 -1.75
N ILE A 114 -40.11 -6.59 -2.21
CA ILE A 114 -40.16 -7.77 -1.33
C ILE A 114 -38.96 -7.77 -0.37
N LEU A 115 -37.78 -7.33 -0.83
CA LEU A 115 -36.60 -7.18 0.03
C LEU A 115 -36.81 -6.12 1.11
N ALA A 116 -37.37 -4.96 0.76
CA ALA A 116 -37.63 -3.88 1.71
C ALA A 116 -38.61 -4.31 2.81
N GLU A 117 -39.71 -4.98 2.45
CA GLU A 117 -40.72 -5.48 3.40
C GLU A 117 -40.13 -6.52 4.36
N LYS A 118 -39.40 -7.52 3.81
CA LYS A 118 -38.73 -8.54 4.63
C LYS A 118 -37.70 -7.94 5.59
N THR A 119 -36.94 -6.95 5.13
CA THR A 119 -35.93 -6.26 5.95
C THR A 119 -36.59 -5.46 7.08
N LYS A 120 -37.67 -4.73 6.77
CA LYS A 120 -38.45 -3.99 7.76
C LYS A 120 -39.03 -4.91 8.84
N TRP A 121 -39.62 -6.03 8.43
CA TRP A 121 -40.18 -7.00 9.37
C TRP A 121 -39.12 -7.66 10.24
N HIS A 122 -37.96 -7.94 9.67
CA HIS A 122 -36.82 -8.47 10.42
C HIS A 122 -36.31 -7.50 11.48
N HIS A 123 -36.16 -6.22 11.15
CA HIS A 123 -35.77 -5.21 12.13
C HIS A 123 -36.79 -5.03 13.26
N HIS A 124 -38.08 -5.12 12.94
CA HIS A 124 -39.13 -5.06 13.97
C HIS A 124 -39.03 -6.23 14.96
N LEU A 125 -38.79 -7.45 14.47
CA LEU A 125 -38.63 -8.64 15.31
C LEU A 125 -37.36 -8.62 16.18
N GLN A 126 -36.33 -7.84 15.83
CA GLN A 126 -35.13 -7.67 16.64
C GLN A 126 -35.32 -6.71 17.83
N GLN A 127 -36.39 -5.89 17.80
CA GLN A 127 -36.69 -4.92 18.86
C GLN A 127 -37.65 -5.45 19.92
N LEU A 128 -38.22 -6.65 19.70
CA LEU A 128 -38.99 -7.41 20.69
C LEU A 128 -38.05 -8.31 21.51
#